data_AF-A0AAQ2GDX6-F1
#
_entry.id   AF-A0AAQ2GDX6-F1
#
_cell.length_a   1.000
_cell.length_b   1.000
_cell.length_c   1.000
_cell.angle_alpha   90.00
_cell.angle_beta   90.00
_cell.angle_gamma   90.00
#
_symmetry.space_group_name_H-M   'P 1'
#
loop_
_entity.id
_entity.type
_entity.pdbx_description
1 polymer ?
#
loop_
_entity_poly.entity_id
_entity_poly.type
_entity_poly.pdbx_seq_one_letter_code
_entity_poly.pdbx_strand_id
1 'polypeptide(L)'
;MRNIFLTRQEPLDSDVLFSFTIGRIATKALARAGFTAEEAAYGAFIVEGRDINGPPEDGSDHSASRAASAWGQAHAAALEACCEGWPESRMPTSVGLELLTDPETQLADRSTALAMLREHLEQDGKDTLNGDDAILAWRVAAEVVDQLSMRELICDLSVAFTVLALAHRRPDEPIEPKRRAVRDAINALEAATDKPSLH
;
A
#
# COMPACT_ATOMS: atom_id res chain seq x y z
N MET A 1 -8.11 -6.19 -15.91
CA MET A 1 -8.29 -7.10 -14.75
C MET A 1 -7.43 -6.55 -13.63
N ARG A 2 -8.03 -6.20 -12.49
CA ARG A 2 -7.29 -5.79 -11.29
C ARG A 2 -6.74 -7.04 -10.60
N ASN A 3 -5.46 -7.03 -10.29
CA ASN A 3 -4.76 -8.18 -9.71
C ASN A 3 -4.66 -8.01 -8.19
N ILE A 4 -4.37 -9.10 -7.47
CA ILE A 4 -4.18 -9.10 -6.03
C ILE A 4 -2.70 -9.32 -5.73
N PHE A 5 -2.14 -8.56 -4.80
CA PHE A 5 -0.75 -8.66 -4.37
C PHE A 5 -0.68 -8.91 -2.87
N LEU A 6 0.39 -9.57 -2.42
CA LEU A 6 0.65 -9.79 -1.01
C LEU A 6 1.89 -9.00 -0.61
N THR A 7 1.73 -8.02 0.27
CA THR A 7 2.84 -7.28 0.86
C THR A 7 3.32 -8.03 2.09
N ARG A 8 4.65 -8.26 2.16
CA ARG A 8 5.31 -8.95 3.27
C ARG A 8 6.19 -7.96 4.03
N GLN A 9 6.31 -8.13 5.35
CA GLN A 9 7.20 -7.34 6.23
C GLN A 9 8.66 -7.86 6.26
N GLU A 10 9.01 -8.93 5.53
CA GLU A 10 10.35 -9.52 5.54
C GLU A 10 10.85 -9.72 4.09
N PRO A 11 12.15 -9.46 3.81
CA PRO A 11 12.69 -9.60 2.47
C PRO A 11 12.87 -11.07 2.12
N LEU A 12 12.26 -11.50 1.02
CA LEU A 12 12.70 -12.71 0.32
C LEU A 12 13.46 -12.28 -0.93
N ASP A 13 14.75 -12.63 -0.96
CA ASP A 13 15.48 -12.89 -2.20
C ASP A 13 14.78 -14.04 -2.95
N SER A 14 13.72 -13.76 -3.72
CA SER A 14 13.38 -14.48 -4.95
C SER A 14 12.00 -14.12 -5.51
N ASP A 15 12.07 -13.62 -6.74
CA ASP A 15 11.11 -13.72 -7.84
C ASP A 15 9.71 -13.13 -7.70
N VAL A 16 9.49 -12.10 -8.53
CA VAL A 16 8.20 -11.61 -9.02
C VAL A 16 7.21 -12.74 -9.37
N LEU A 17 7.69 -13.92 -9.81
CA LEU A 17 6.89 -15.12 -10.08
C LEU A 17 6.21 -15.72 -8.84
N PHE A 18 6.82 -15.58 -7.66
CA PHE A 18 6.26 -16.02 -6.38
C PHE A 18 5.03 -15.18 -6.00
N SER A 19 5.14 -13.85 -6.11
CA SER A 19 4.02 -12.93 -5.88
C SER A 19 2.87 -13.11 -6.88
N PHE A 20 3.17 -13.39 -8.16
CA PHE A 20 2.13 -13.71 -9.16
C PHE A 20 1.39 -15.02 -8.85
N THR A 21 2.10 -16.04 -8.35
CA THR A 21 1.49 -17.33 -8.00
C THR A 21 0.53 -17.18 -6.82
N ILE A 22 0.93 -16.42 -5.81
CA ILE A 22 0.14 -16.11 -4.63
C ILE A 22 -1.10 -15.28 -4.99
N GLY A 23 -0.95 -14.22 -5.79
CA GLY A 23 -2.06 -13.40 -6.28
C GLY A 23 -3.11 -14.21 -7.05
N ARG A 24 -2.67 -15.23 -7.80
CA ARG A 24 -3.58 -16.16 -8.50
C ARG A 24 -4.31 -17.11 -7.53
N ILE A 25 -3.69 -17.50 -6.42
CA ILE A 25 -4.34 -18.33 -5.38
C ILE A 25 -5.44 -17.53 -4.69
N ALA A 26 -5.15 -16.29 -4.29
CA ALA A 26 -6.16 -15.36 -3.76
C ALA A 26 -7.33 -15.19 -4.73
N THR A 27 -7.02 -14.92 -6.01
CA THR A 27 -8.05 -14.74 -7.06
C THR A 27 -8.93 -15.99 -7.23
N LYS A 28 -8.36 -17.20 -7.15
CA LYS A 28 -9.14 -18.45 -7.22
C LYS A 28 -10.04 -18.64 -6.00
N ALA A 29 -9.58 -18.26 -4.81
CA ALA A 29 -10.40 -18.33 -3.60
C ALA A 29 -11.62 -17.40 -3.73
N LEU A 30 -11.42 -16.17 -4.21
CA LEU A 30 -12.52 -15.22 -4.47
C LEU A 30 -13.51 -15.74 -5.52
N ALA A 31 -13.00 -16.28 -6.63
CA ALA A 31 -13.86 -16.84 -7.68
C ALA A 31 -14.72 -18.01 -7.16
N ARG A 32 -14.19 -18.86 -6.27
CA ARG A 32 -14.95 -19.93 -5.61
C ARG A 32 -16.02 -19.38 -4.67
N ALA A 33 -15.73 -18.27 -4.00
CA ALA A 33 -16.69 -17.57 -3.13
C ALA A 33 -17.74 -16.76 -3.92
N GLY A 34 -17.60 -16.63 -5.24
CA GLY A 34 -18.54 -15.92 -6.11
C GLY A 34 -18.33 -14.40 -6.14
N PHE A 35 -17.14 -13.91 -5.81
CA PHE A 35 -16.81 -12.48 -5.80
C PHE A 35 -15.63 -12.16 -6.72
N THR A 36 -15.65 -10.96 -7.29
CA THR A 36 -14.46 -10.36 -7.89
C THR A 36 -13.50 -9.81 -6.81
N ALA A 37 -12.25 -9.55 -7.19
CA ALA A 37 -11.28 -8.91 -6.31
C ALA A 37 -11.74 -7.54 -5.80
N GLU A 38 -12.38 -6.76 -6.67
CA GLU A 38 -12.87 -5.42 -6.34
C GLU A 38 -14.06 -5.47 -5.36
N GLU A 39 -15.04 -6.34 -5.60
CA GLU A 39 -16.18 -6.49 -4.69
C GLU A 39 -15.74 -6.98 -3.31
N ALA A 40 -14.83 -7.95 -3.25
CA ALA A 40 -14.31 -8.49 -2.00
C ALA A 40 -13.51 -7.43 -1.20
N ALA A 41 -12.61 -6.70 -1.86
CA ALA A 41 -11.84 -5.63 -1.25
C ALA A 41 -12.75 -4.50 -0.74
N TYR A 42 -13.75 -4.11 -1.53
CA TYR A 42 -14.72 -3.08 -1.15
C TYR A 42 -15.58 -3.53 0.04
N GLY A 43 -16.02 -4.78 0.06
CA GLY A 43 -16.71 -5.37 1.22
C GLY A 43 -15.86 -5.34 2.49
N ALA A 44 -14.57 -5.70 2.39
CA ALA A 44 -13.63 -5.62 3.51
C ALA A 44 -13.50 -4.18 4.02
N PHE A 45 -13.33 -3.21 3.13
CA PHE A 45 -13.26 -1.78 3.49
C PHE A 45 -14.53 -1.28 4.20
N ILE A 46 -15.72 -1.68 3.73
CA ILE A 46 -16.99 -1.34 4.41
C ILE A 46 -17.01 -1.90 5.83
N VAL A 47 -16.58 -3.14 6.03
CA VAL A 47 -16.57 -3.78 7.35
C VAL A 47 -15.56 -3.11 8.29
N GLU A 48 -14.33 -2.84 7.84
CA GLU A 48 -13.33 -2.09 8.62
C GLU A 48 -13.83 -0.67 8.97
N GLY A 49 -14.54 -0.03 8.04
CA GLY A 49 -15.17 1.26 8.29
C GLY A 49 -16.23 1.23 9.41
N ARG A 50 -16.84 0.07 9.69
CA ARG A 50 -17.76 -0.11 10.83
C ARG A 50 -17.03 -0.23 12.16
N ASP A 51 -15.81 -0.74 12.19
CA ASP A 51 -15.00 -0.76 13.41
C ASP A 51 -14.66 0.66 13.89
N ILE A 52 -14.56 1.60 12.94
CA ILE A 52 -14.28 3.02 13.20
C ILE A 52 -15.58 3.82 13.45
N ASN A 53 -16.62 3.62 12.62
CA ASN A 53 -17.81 4.47 12.59
C ASN A 53 -19.04 3.87 13.29
N GLY A 54 -18.97 2.62 13.75
CA GLY A 54 -20.10 1.86 14.26
C GLY A 54 -20.94 1.20 13.17
N PRO A 55 -21.89 0.31 13.54
CA PRO A 55 -22.78 -0.33 12.59
C PRO A 55 -23.75 0.68 11.96
N PRO A 56 -24.15 0.50 10.69
CA PRO A 56 -25.12 1.39 10.05
C PRO A 56 -26.52 1.28 10.70
N GLU A 57 -27.26 2.39 10.70
CA GLU A 57 -28.58 2.50 11.34
C GLU A 57 -29.67 1.67 10.63
N ASP A 58 -29.53 1.40 9.33
CA ASP A 58 -30.50 0.69 8.49
C ASP A 58 -30.34 -0.84 8.46
N GLY A 59 -29.43 -1.38 9.28
CA GLY A 59 -29.21 -2.81 9.44
C GLY A 59 -28.03 -3.35 8.62
N SER A 60 -27.58 -4.57 8.96
CA SER A 60 -26.35 -5.12 8.40
C SER A 60 -26.48 -5.40 6.90
N ASP A 61 -25.69 -4.71 6.06
CA ASP A 61 -25.49 -5.13 4.68
C ASP A 61 -24.76 -6.48 4.64
N HIS A 62 -25.56 -7.55 4.55
CA HIS A 62 -25.11 -8.93 4.49
C HIS A 62 -24.29 -9.21 3.21
N SER A 63 -24.42 -8.39 2.17
CA SER A 63 -23.61 -8.54 0.95
C SER A 63 -22.16 -8.11 1.18
N ALA A 64 -21.95 -6.94 1.80
CA ALA A 64 -20.63 -6.46 2.20
C ALA A 64 -19.95 -7.42 3.18
N SER A 65 -20.68 -7.97 4.16
CA SER A 65 -20.11 -8.95 5.09
C SER A 65 -19.69 -10.26 4.41
N ARG A 66 -20.45 -10.75 3.41
CA ARG A 66 -20.03 -11.93 2.61
C ARG A 66 -18.81 -11.62 1.75
N ALA A 67 -18.77 -10.46 1.12
CA ALA A 67 -17.64 -10.00 0.31
C ALA A 67 -16.37 -9.85 1.17
N ALA A 68 -16.47 -9.26 2.35
CA ALA A 68 -15.39 -9.17 3.33
C ALA A 68 -14.91 -10.55 3.79
N SER A 69 -15.83 -11.48 4.06
CA SER A 69 -15.46 -12.85 4.40
C SER A 69 -14.71 -13.55 3.27
N ALA A 70 -15.10 -13.31 2.01
CA ALA A 70 -14.38 -13.82 0.85
C ALA A 70 -12.96 -13.23 0.75
N TRP A 71 -12.79 -11.93 1.04
CA TRP A 71 -11.47 -11.30 1.13
C TRP A 71 -10.58 -11.96 2.20
N GLY A 72 -11.12 -12.22 3.39
CA GLY A 72 -10.42 -12.94 4.45
C GLY A 72 -10.03 -14.36 4.06
N GLN A 73 -10.89 -15.10 3.34
CA GLN A 73 -10.55 -16.42 2.81
C GLN A 73 -9.44 -16.36 1.75
N ALA A 74 -9.48 -15.35 0.88
CA ALA A 74 -8.45 -15.15 -0.12
C ALA A 74 -7.10 -14.80 0.51
N HIS A 75 -7.10 -13.96 1.55
CA HIS A 75 -5.92 -13.63 2.34
C HIS A 75 -5.34 -14.87 3.03
N ALA A 76 -6.17 -15.67 3.70
CA ALA A 76 -5.74 -16.92 4.35
C ALA A 76 -5.12 -17.90 3.35
N ALA A 77 -5.79 -18.17 2.22
CA ALA A 77 -5.29 -19.08 1.18
C ALA A 77 -3.94 -18.61 0.60
N ALA A 78 -3.77 -17.30 0.48
CA ALA A 78 -2.57 -16.71 -0.08
C ALA A 78 -1.42 -16.69 0.94
N LEU A 79 -1.71 -16.50 2.23
CA LEU A 79 -0.74 -16.66 3.33
C LEU A 79 -0.26 -18.12 3.45
N GLU A 80 -1.19 -19.09 3.42
CA GLU A 80 -0.87 -20.52 3.46
C GLU A 80 0.09 -20.90 2.32
N ALA A 81 -0.22 -20.47 1.09
CA ALA A 81 0.64 -20.73 -0.06
C ALA A 81 2.00 -20.03 0.02
N CYS A 82 2.05 -18.80 0.56
CA CYS A 82 3.29 -18.04 0.74
C CYS A 82 4.23 -18.70 1.77
N CYS A 83 3.68 -19.43 2.73
CA CYS A 83 4.44 -20.03 3.82
C CYS A 83 4.54 -21.56 3.72
N GLU A 84 4.19 -22.15 2.57
CA GLU A 84 4.24 -23.60 2.39
C GLU A 84 5.66 -24.13 2.62
N GLY A 85 5.80 -25.06 3.57
CA GLY A 85 7.08 -25.68 3.94
C GLY A 85 7.97 -24.84 4.86
N TRP A 86 7.50 -23.71 5.37
CA TRP A 86 8.27 -22.87 6.28
C TRP A 86 8.21 -23.42 7.72
N PRO A 87 9.31 -23.33 8.49
CA PRO A 87 9.26 -23.63 9.92
C PRO A 87 8.43 -22.58 10.66
N GLU A 88 7.75 -22.99 11.75
CA GLU A 88 6.89 -22.10 12.55
C GLU A 88 7.60 -20.82 13.01
N SER A 89 8.91 -20.90 13.31
CA SER A 89 9.75 -19.75 13.70
C SER A 89 9.94 -18.70 12.61
N ARG A 90 9.57 -18.99 11.35
CA ARG A 90 9.62 -18.06 10.21
C ARG A 90 8.25 -17.66 9.71
N MET A 91 7.17 -18.12 10.35
CA MET A 91 5.82 -17.71 9.99
C MET A 91 5.67 -16.22 10.26
N PRO A 92 5.26 -15.41 9.27
CA PRO A 92 5.05 -13.99 9.48
C PRO A 92 3.88 -13.80 10.44
N THR A 93 4.03 -12.88 11.38
CA THR A 93 2.96 -12.51 12.33
C THR A 93 1.82 -11.76 11.63
N SER A 94 2.12 -11.07 10.52
CA SER A 94 1.11 -10.43 9.69
C SER A 94 1.56 -10.34 8.22
N VAL A 95 0.60 -10.38 7.30
CA VAL A 95 0.80 -10.08 5.87
C VAL A 95 -0.40 -9.28 5.37
N GLY A 96 -0.21 -8.39 4.39
CA GLY A 96 -1.29 -7.59 3.80
C GLY A 96 -1.72 -8.14 2.45
N LEU A 97 -3.02 -8.38 2.25
CA LEU A 97 -3.58 -8.55 0.90
C LEU A 97 -3.92 -7.16 0.35
N GLU A 98 -3.45 -6.87 -0.86
CA GLU A 98 -3.66 -5.57 -1.50
C GLU A 98 -4.32 -5.75 -2.87
N LEU A 99 -5.31 -4.92 -3.19
CA LEU A 99 -5.87 -4.82 -4.52
C LEU A 99 -4.99 -3.90 -5.37
N LEU A 100 -4.51 -4.41 -6.51
CA LEU A 100 -3.76 -3.61 -7.47
C LEU A 100 -4.72 -2.83 -8.37
N THR A 101 -4.84 -1.54 -8.12
CA THR A 101 -5.58 -0.57 -8.95
C THR A 101 -4.67 0.20 -9.88
N ASP A 102 -3.41 0.41 -9.48
CA ASP A 102 -2.33 0.98 -10.27
C ASP A 102 -1.04 0.18 -10.06
N PRO A 103 -0.84 -0.90 -10.84
CA PRO A 103 0.31 -1.78 -10.68
C PRO A 103 1.67 -1.09 -10.89
N GLU A 104 1.75 -0.02 -11.68
CA GLU A 104 3.02 0.65 -11.95
C GLU A 104 3.53 1.33 -10.68
N THR A 105 2.66 2.09 -10.00
CA THR A 105 2.95 2.72 -8.70
C THR A 105 3.07 1.68 -7.59
N GLN A 106 2.13 0.72 -7.52
CA GLN A 106 2.05 -0.24 -6.42
C GLN A 106 3.10 -1.34 -6.49
N LEU A 107 3.79 -1.55 -7.62
CA LEU A 107 4.85 -2.56 -7.74
C LEU A 107 6.22 -1.96 -8.07
N ALA A 108 6.36 -0.63 -8.03
CA ALA A 108 7.63 0.05 -8.24
C ALA A 108 8.69 -0.46 -7.26
N ASP A 109 9.89 -0.76 -7.76
CA ASP A 109 11.07 -0.96 -6.91
C ASP A 109 11.47 0.35 -6.22
N ARG A 110 12.38 0.28 -5.23
CA ARG A 110 12.83 1.45 -4.46
C ARG A 110 13.30 2.61 -5.35
N SER A 111 14.11 2.31 -6.37
CA SER A 111 14.73 3.34 -7.22
C SER A 111 13.70 4.00 -8.13
N THR A 112 12.81 3.19 -8.71
CA THR A 112 11.68 3.65 -9.52
C THR A 112 10.73 4.49 -8.67
N ALA A 113 10.42 4.06 -7.45
CA ALA A 113 9.53 4.79 -6.54
C ALA A 113 10.11 6.16 -6.12
N LEU A 114 11.41 6.23 -5.82
CA LEU A 114 12.10 7.50 -5.56
C LEU A 114 12.05 8.45 -6.76
N ALA A 115 12.26 7.91 -7.97
CA ALA A 115 12.19 8.71 -9.19
C ALA A 115 10.77 9.27 -9.42
N MET A 116 9.74 8.45 -9.24
CA MET A 116 8.33 8.86 -9.36
C MET A 116 7.96 9.93 -8.32
N LEU A 117 8.39 9.80 -7.06
CA LEU A 117 8.17 10.83 -6.03
C LEU A 117 8.80 12.17 -6.43
N ARG A 118 10.02 12.14 -6.96
CA ARG A 118 10.71 13.35 -7.44
C ARG A 118 10.02 13.95 -8.67
N GLU A 119 9.47 13.12 -9.55
CA GLU A 119 8.67 13.59 -10.67
C GLU A 119 7.37 14.25 -10.19
N HIS A 120 6.65 13.63 -9.25
CA HIS A 120 5.41 14.18 -8.68
C HIS A 120 5.62 15.56 -8.02
N LEU A 121 6.77 15.79 -7.40
CA LEU A 121 7.14 17.10 -6.84
C LEU A 121 7.19 18.19 -7.92
N GLU A 122 7.68 17.87 -9.12
CA GLU A 122 7.86 18.83 -10.21
C GLU A 122 6.59 19.00 -11.07
N GLN A 123 5.57 18.16 -10.87
CA GLN A 123 4.27 18.34 -11.50
C GLN A 123 3.53 19.53 -10.88
N ASP A 124 3.19 20.53 -11.70
CA ASP A 124 2.40 21.71 -11.31
C ASP A 124 0.96 21.30 -10.93
N GLY A 125 0.77 20.88 -9.68
CA GLY A 125 -0.55 20.58 -9.12
C GLY A 125 -1.10 19.23 -9.53
N LYS A 126 -1.01 18.25 -8.63
CA LYS A 126 -1.81 17.03 -8.75
C LYS A 126 -3.26 17.38 -8.45
N ASP A 127 -4.13 17.28 -9.45
CA ASP A 127 -5.56 17.54 -9.28
C ASP A 127 -6.25 16.52 -8.35
N THR A 128 -5.58 15.40 -8.05
CA THR A 128 -6.12 14.30 -7.25
C THR A 128 -5.25 13.95 -6.05
N LEU A 129 -5.83 14.10 -4.84
CA LEU A 129 -5.36 13.49 -3.60
C LEU A 129 -5.68 11.98 -3.65
N ASN A 130 -4.87 11.21 -4.35
CA ASN A 130 -5.11 9.77 -4.59
C ASN A 130 -4.26 8.83 -3.72
N GLY A 131 -3.33 9.38 -2.93
CA GLY A 131 -2.52 8.59 -1.99
C GLY A 131 -1.32 7.88 -2.61
N ASP A 132 -1.07 8.03 -3.91
CA ASP A 132 0.07 7.37 -4.58
C ASP A 132 1.40 7.71 -3.93
N ASP A 133 1.58 8.95 -3.44
CA ASP A 133 2.83 9.37 -2.82
C ASP A 133 3.13 8.57 -1.55
N ALA A 134 2.10 8.20 -0.79
CA ALA A 134 2.24 7.34 0.38
C ALA A 134 2.58 5.89 -0.03
N ILE A 135 1.96 5.39 -1.11
CA ILE A 135 2.27 4.06 -1.67
C ILE A 135 3.72 4.01 -2.12
N LEU A 136 4.17 4.99 -2.90
CA LEU A 136 5.55 5.09 -3.37
C LEU A 136 6.52 5.20 -2.20
N ALA A 137 6.21 5.99 -1.17
CA ALA A 137 7.05 6.10 0.02
C ALA A 137 7.21 4.75 0.76
N TRP A 138 6.12 3.96 0.87
CA TRP A 138 6.22 2.59 1.37
C TRP A 138 7.06 1.67 0.48
N ARG A 139 7.04 1.86 -0.85
CA ARG A 139 7.93 1.14 -1.77
C ARG A 139 9.40 1.51 -1.60
N VAL A 140 9.70 2.78 -1.30
CA VAL A 140 11.06 3.21 -0.94
C VAL A 140 11.55 2.53 0.34
N ALA A 141 10.66 2.37 1.32
CA ALA A 141 10.95 1.77 2.63
C ALA A 141 10.80 0.23 2.67
N ALA A 142 10.54 -0.43 1.53
CA ALA A 142 10.14 -1.85 1.51
C ALA A 142 11.19 -2.80 2.14
N GLU A 143 12.47 -2.45 2.07
CA GLU A 143 13.58 -3.27 2.61
C GLU A 143 13.98 -2.90 4.05
N VAL A 144 13.35 -1.90 4.67
CA VAL A 144 13.63 -1.52 6.06
C VAL A 144 12.94 -2.51 6.99
N VAL A 145 13.73 -3.18 7.83
CA VAL A 145 13.25 -4.19 8.79
C VAL A 145 12.27 -3.58 9.80
N ASP A 146 12.60 -2.42 10.36
CA ASP A 146 11.71 -1.71 11.28
C ASP A 146 10.77 -0.76 10.52
N GLN A 147 9.72 -1.31 9.93
CA GLN A 147 8.72 -0.50 9.23
C GLN A 147 7.93 0.46 10.14
N LEU A 148 7.87 0.19 11.45
CA LEU A 148 7.24 1.12 12.39
C LEU A 148 8.03 2.41 12.48
N SER A 149 9.36 2.33 12.46
CA SER A 149 10.23 3.53 12.44
C SER A 149 10.05 4.39 11.18
N MET A 150 9.66 3.79 10.06
CA MET A 150 9.45 4.52 8.79
C MET A 150 8.10 5.24 8.74
N ARG A 151 7.16 4.89 9.63
CA ARG A 151 5.80 5.42 9.61
C ARG A 151 5.76 6.94 9.74
N GLU A 152 6.58 7.51 10.63
CA GLU A 152 6.62 8.97 10.84
C GLU A 152 7.09 9.70 9.59
N LEU A 153 8.18 9.24 8.96
CA LEU A 153 8.71 9.83 7.72
C LEU A 153 7.71 9.75 6.57
N ILE A 154 7.00 8.63 6.45
CA ILE A 154 5.98 8.44 5.42
C ILE A 154 4.75 9.32 5.68
N CYS A 155 4.35 9.48 6.95
CA CYS A 155 3.30 10.43 7.34
C CYS A 155 3.70 11.88 6.99
N ASP A 156 4.92 12.30 7.33
CA ASP A 156 5.42 13.64 7.03
C ASP A 156 5.45 13.93 5.53
N LEU A 157 5.93 12.96 4.73
CA LEU A 157 5.92 13.05 3.27
C LEU A 157 4.49 13.18 2.73
N SER A 158 3.57 12.35 3.22
CA SER A 158 2.16 12.37 2.79
C SER A 158 1.48 13.71 3.10
N VAL A 159 1.78 14.28 4.27
CA VAL A 159 1.29 15.61 4.67
C VAL A 159 1.90 16.69 3.76
N ALA A 160 3.20 16.64 3.49
CA ALA A 160 3.87 17.62 2.64
C ALA A 160 3.28 17.63 1.22
N PHE A 161 3.09 16.46 0.60
CA PHE A 161 2.44 16.34 -0.72
C PHE A 161 1.00 16.85 -0.70
N THR A 162 0.23 16.52 0.34
CA THR A 162 -1.14 17.02 0.49
C THR A 162 -1.18 18.55 0.56
N VAL A 163 -0.29 19.15 1.36
CA VAL A 163 -0.20 20.60 1.50
C VAL A 163 0.22 21.27 0.18
N LEU A 164 1.16 20.67 -0.56
CA LEU A 164 1.55 21.15 -1.88
C LEU A 164 0.39 21.07 -2.89
N ALA A 165 -0.34 19.95 -2.94
CA ALA A 165 -1.48 19.77 -3.82
C ALA A 165 -2.60 20.78 -3.53
N LEU A 166 -2.87 21.06 -2.24
CA LEU A 166 -3.87 22.05 -1.84
C LEU A 166 -3.46 23.49 -2.17
N ALA A 167 -2.17 23.82 -2.08
CA ALA A 167 -1.65 25.14 -2.44
C ALA A 167 -1.88 25.45 -3.93
N HIS A 168 -1.78 24.47 -4.82
CA HIS A 168 -2.07 24.66 -6.25
C HIS A 168 -3.53 25.04 -6.54
N ARG A 169 -4.45 24.77 -5.60
CA ARG A 169 -5.86 25.20 -5.70
C ARG A 169 -6.09 26.63 -5.21
N ARG A 170 -5.05 27.31 -4.72
CA ARG A 170 -5.08 28.65 -4.11
C ARG A 170 -4.00 29.55 -4.70
N PRO A 171 -4.33 30.34 -5.75
CA PRO A 171 -3.34 31.15 -6.48
C PRO A 171 -2.59 32.18 -5.64
N ASP A 172 -3.12 32.54 -4.48
CA ASP A 172 -2.58 33.49 -3.52
C ASP A 172 -1.57 32.86 -2.55
N GLU A 173 -1.54 31.54 -2.43
CA GLU A 173 -0.62 30.86 -1.53
C GLU A 173 0.80 30.72 -2.16
N PRO A 174 1.87 31.02 -1.41
CA PRO A 174 3.23 30.82 -1.91
C PRO A 174 3.53 29.33 -2.02
N ILE A 175 3.86 28.84 -3.23
CA ILE A 175 4.08 27.42 -3.52
C ILE A 175 5.48 26.94 -3.13
N GLU A 176 6.51 27.78 -3.31
CA GLU A 176 7.91 27.36 -3.17
C GLU A 176 8.28 26.80 -1.77
N PRO A 177 7.79 27.35 -0.64
CA PRO A 177 8.02 26.74 0.66
C PRO A 177 7.45 25.32 0.78
N LYS A 178 6.32 25.03 0.12
CA LYS A 178 5.70 23.70 0.13
C LYS A 178 6.49 22.71 -0.73
N ARG A 179 6.97 23.15 -1.90
CA ARG A 179 7.89 22.35 -2.73
C ARG A 179 9.15 21.97 -1.96
N ARG A 180 9.71 22.93 -1.21
CA ARG A 180 10.87 22.67 -0.34
C ARG A 180 10.55 21.63 0.73
N ALA A 181 9.42 21.75 1.41
CA ALA A 181 9.02 20.77 2.43
C ALA A 181 8.88 19.35 1.87
N VAL A 182 8.28 19.19 0.68
CA VAL A 182 8.20 17.89 0.00
C VAL A 182 9.60 17.37 -0.35
N ARG A 183 10.47 18.23 -0.90
CA ARG A 183 11.85 17.85 -1.25
C ARG A 183 12.63 17.39 -0.02
N ASP A 184 12.50 18.09 1.10
CA ASP A 184 13.16 17.76 2.36
C ASP A 184 12.65 16.42 2.92
N ALA A 185 11.34 16.16 2.83
CA ALA A 185 10.74 14.88 3.24
C ALA A 185 11.21 13.71 2.36
N ILE A 186 11.28 13.87 1.03
CA ILE A 186 11.84 12.87 0.11
C ILE A 186 13.29 12.56 0.47
N ASN A 187 14.11 13.59 0.70
CA ASN A 187 15.52 13.42 1.06
C ASN A 187 15.68 12.69 2.41
N ALA A 188 14.83 13.00 3.40
CA ALA A 188 14.85 12.33 4.69
C ALA A 188 14.49 10.84 4.57
N LEU A 189 13.47 10.51 3.78
CA LEU A 189 13.09 9.13 3.50
C LEU A 189 14.18 8.37 2.76
N GLU A 190 14.79 8.97 1.74
CA GLU A 190 15.90 8.38 0.99
C GLU A 190 17.09 8.09 1.93
N ALA A 191 17.50 9.07 2.73
CA ALA A 191 18.61 8.92 3.68
C ALA A 191 18.34 7.85 4.75
N ALA A 192 17.10 7.73 5.23
CA ALA A 192 16.72 6.74 6.23
C ALA A 192 16.64 5.30 5.67
N THR A 193 16.48 5.17 4.35
CA THR A 193 16.33 3.88 3.65
C THR A 193 17.60 3.47 2.91
N ASP A 194 18.61 4.33 2.82
CA ASP A 194 19.92 3.97 2.33
C ASP A 194 20.56 2.98 3.32
N LYS A 195 20.87 1.78 2.82
CA LYS A 195 21.56 0.76 3.63
C LYS A 195 22.86 1.36 4.19
N PRO A 196 23.16 1.22 5.49
CA PRO A 196 24.53 1.40 5.92
C PRO A 196 25.35 0.37 5.14
N SER A 197 26.30 0.84 4.34
CA SER A 197 27.29 -0.01 3.69
C SER A 197 27.91 -0.90 4.77
N LEU A 198 27.53 -2.18 4.78
CA LEU A 198 28.14 -3.20 5.64
C LEU A 198 29.62 -3.25 5.27
N HIS A 199 30.45 -2.64 6.12
CA HIS A 199 31.90 -2.79 6.13
C HIS A 199 32.31 -3.95 7.04
#